data_AF-E1YEW2-F1
#
_entry.id   AF-E1YEW2-F1
#
_cell.length_a   1.000
_cell.length_b   1.000
_cell.length_c   1.000
_cell.angle_alpha   90.00
_cell.angle_beta   90.00
_cell.angle_gamma   90.00
#
_symmetry.space_group_name_H-M   'P 1'
#
loop_
_entity.id
_entity.type
_entity.pdbx_description
1 polymer ?
#
loop_
_entity_poly.entity_id
_entity_poly.type
_entity_poly.pdbx_seq_one_letter_code
_entity_poly.pdbx_strand_id
1 'polypeptide(L)' 'MQSTIEIKQLSREEKLRVMEAIWEDLSNEEEQIVSPDWHKKVLQETEHRLSTGQEKIVDWQDAKKDLRKRFE' A
#
# COMPACT_ATOMS: atom_id res chain seq x y z
N MET A 1 -9.31 -28.86 -8.77
CA MET A 1 -8.15 -29.66 -8.33
C MET A 1 -7.47 -28.87 -7.23
N GLN A 2 -7.27 -29.45 -6.05
CA GLN A 2 -6.66 -28.75 -4.92
C GLN A 2 -5.16 -28.97 -5.00
N SER A 3 -4.44 -28.00 -5.56
CA SER A 3 -2.98 -28.04 -5.68
C SER A 3 -2.36 -27.63 -4.34
N THR A 4 -2.10 -28.60 -3.46
CA THR A 4 -1.38 -28.34 -2.22
C THR A 4 0.12 -28.17 -2.52
N ILE A 5 0.61 -26.94 -2.46
CA ILE A 5 2.05 -26.68 -2.51
C ILE A 5 2.64 -27.12 -1.16
N GLU A 6 3.57 -28.08 -1.18
CA GLU A 6 4.30 -28.48 0.03
C GLU A 6 5.36 -27.44 0.39
N ILE A 7 4.91 -26.27 0.87
CA ILE A 7 5.78 -25.13 1.21
C ILE A 7 6.91 -25.54 2.15
N LYS A 8 6.69 -26.52 3.03
CA LYS A 8 7.72 -27.00 3.96
C LYS A 8 8.94 -27.61 3.26
N GLN A 9 8.77 -28.22 2.09
CA GLN A 9 9.85 -28.87 1.33
C GLN A 9 10.66 -27.88 0.49
N LEU A 10 10.16 -26.67 0.26
CA LEU A 10 10.86 -25.64 -0.51
C LEU A 10 12.04 -25.05 0.26
N SER A 11 13.13 -24.80 -0.45
CA SER A 11 14.22 -23.95 0.02
C SER A 11 13.73 -22.52 0.30
N ARG A 12 14.53 -21.73 1.00
CA ARG A 12 14.18 -20.33 1.29
C ARG A 12 14.02 -19.50 0.02
N GLU A 13 14.87 -19.73 -0.99
CA GLU A 13 14.83 -19.02 -2.27
C GLU A 13 13.55 -19.35 -3.04
N GLU A 14 13.18 -20.62 -3.11
CA GLU A 14 11.95 -21.07 -3.76
C GLU A 14 10.71 -20.51 -3.06
N LYS A 15 10.69 -20.47 -1.72
CA LYS A 15 9.61 -19.82 -0.96
C LYS A 15 9.44 -18.36 -1.31
N LEU A 16 10.55 -17.62 -1.42
CA LEU A 16 10.51 -16.20 -1.77
C LEU A 16 10.01 -15.99 -3.20
N ARG A 17 10.45 -16.81 -4.16
CA ARG A 17 9.95 -16.74 -5.54
C ARG A 17 8.47 -17.05 -5.64
N VAL A 18 8.00 -18.07 -4.93
CA VAL A 18 6.57 -18.42 -4.88
C VAL A 18 5.77 -17.29 -4.23
N MET A 19 6.27 -16.70 -3.15
CA MET A 19 5.62 -15.56 -2.49
C MET A 19 5.52 -14.35 -3.43
N GLU A 20 6.57 -14.04 -4.19
CA GLU A 20 6.57 -12.95 -5.16
C GLU A 20 5.58 -13.23 -6.30
N ALA A 21 5.57 -14.44 -6.86
CA ALA A 21 4.65 -14.81 -7.93
C ALA A 21 3.18 -14.74 -7.47
N ILE A 22 2.88 -15.18 -6.24
CA ILE A 22 1.55 -15.03 -5.64
C ILE A 22 1.22 -13.55 -5.45
N TRP A 23 2.17 -12.76 -4.95
CA TRP A 23 1.97 -11.34 -4.73
C TRP A 23 1.69 -10.59 -6.04
N GLU A 24 2.45 -10.87 -7.09
CA GLU A 24 2.27 -10.29 -8.43
C GLU A 24 0.90 -10.67 -9.01
N ASP A 25 0.52 -11.95 -8.95
CA ASP A 25 -0.78 -12.45 -9.41
C ASP A 25 -1.94 -11.76 -8.69
N LEU A 26 -1.89 -11.71 -7.35
CA LEU A 26 -2.92 -11.04 -6.53
C LEU A 26 -2.93 -9.51 -6.70
N SER A 27 -1.79 -8.91 -7.04
CA SER A 27 -1.69 -7.45 -7.24
C SER A 27 -2.17 -7.01 -8.62
N ASN A 28 -2.16 -7.92 -9.61
CA ASN A 28 -2.63 -7.63 -10.96
C ASN A 28 -4.17 -7.60 -11.06
N GLU A 29 -4.88 -8.22 -10.12
CA GLU A 29 -6.33 -8.08 -9.97
C GLU A 29 -6.68 -6.73 -9.31
N GLU A 30 -6.49 -5.63 -10.04
CA GLU A 30 -7.02 -4.30 -9.64
C GLU A 30 -8.56 -4.32 -9.49
N GLU A 31 -9.22 -5.28 -10.13
CA GLU A 31 -10.67 -5.47 -10.08
C GLU A 31 -11.09 -6.17 -8.79
N GLN A 32 -11.44 -5.37 -7.76
CA GLN A 32 -12.58 -5.56 -6.83
C GLN A 32 -12.35 -5.07 -5.40
N ILE A 33 -11.20 -4.46 -5.08
CA ILE A 33 -11.09 -3.81 -3.76
C ILE A 33 -11.85 -2.48 -3.81
N VAL A 34 -13.14 -2.55 -3.49
CA VAL A 34 -13.96 -1.36 -3.28
C VAL A 34 -13.36 -0.57 -2.12
N SER A 35 -12.85 0.62 -2.42
CA SER A 35 -12.40 1.53 -1.37
C SER A 35 -13.55 1.79 -0.40
N PRO A 36 -13.32 1.73 0.93
CA PRO A 36 -14.34 2.07 1.90
C PRO A 36 -14.96 3.45 1.63
N ASP A 37 -16.26 3.61 1.89
CA ASP A 37 -16.97 4.88 1.64
C ASP A 37 -16.34 6.09 2.33
N TRP A 38 -15.65 5.86 3.46
CA TRP A 38 -14.99 6.93 4.20
C TRP A 38 -13.75 7.48 3.48
N HIS A 39 -13.09 6.71 2.60
CA HIS A 39 -11.91 7.17 1.84
C HIS A 39 -12.25 8.41 1.02
N LYS A 40 -13.38 8.37 0.29
CA LYS A 40 -13.83 9.49 -0.53
C LYS A 40 -14.05 10.75 0.30
N LYS A 41 -14.65 10.61 1.49
CA LYS A 41 -14.92 11.74 2.38
C LYS A 41 -13.63 12.41 2.84
N VAL A 42 -12.65 11.63 3.29
CA VAL A 42 -11.35 12.15 3.75
C VAL A 42 -10.57 12.82 2.61
N LEU A 43 -10.64 12.27 1.39
CA LEU A 43 -10.03 12.90 0.21
C LEU A 43 -10.67 14.26 -0.09
N GLN A 44 -12.01 14.33 -0.13
CA GLN A 44 -12.74 15.58 -0.38
C GLN A 44 -12.45 16.65 0.69
N GLU A 45 -12.39 16.24 1.96
CA GLU A 45 -12.00 17.14 3.06
C GLU A 45 -10.58 17.66 2.87
N THR A 46 -9.65 16.80 2.45
CA THR A 46 -8.25 17.18 2.21
C THR A 46 -8.10 18.12 1.01
N GLU A 47 -8.81 17.85 -0.09
CA GLU A 47 -8.88 18.75 -1.25
C GLU A 47 -9.43 20.13 -0.87
N HIS A 48 -10.49 20.16 -0.05
CA HIS A 48 -11.05 21.42 0.45
C HIS A 48 -10.03 22.19 1.30
N ARG A 49 -9.37 21.53 2.25
CA ARG A 49 -8.30 22.15 3.07
C ARG A 49 -7.16 22.67 2.21
N LEU A 50 -6.76 21.93 1.18
CA LEU A 50 -5.74 22.38 0.24
C LEU A 50 -6.18 23.63 -0.54
N SER A 51 -7.40 23.62 -1.07
CA SER A 51 -7.95 24.75 -1.85
C SER A 51 -8.11 26.04 -1.02
N THR A 52 -8.31 25.89 0.29
CA THR A 52 -8.45 27.00 1.24
C THR A 52 -7.12 27.41 1.90
N GLY A 53 -6.01 26.76 1.52
CA GLY A 53 -4.67 27.04 2.06
C GLY A 53 -4.41 26.49 3.47
N GLN A 54 -5.29 25.64 3.99
CA GLN A 54 -5.17 24.97 5.27
C GLN A 54 -4.26 23.73 5.23
N GLU A 55 -3.99 23.19 4.03
CA GLU A 55 -3.07 22.07 3.79
C GLU A 55 -1.91 22.52 2.89
N LYS A 56 -0.73 21.91 3.06
CA LYS A 56 0.45 22.19 2.24
C LYS A 56 0.88 20.97 1.45
N ILE A 57 1.22 21.18 0.18
CA ILE A 57 1.91 20.18 -0.62
C ILE A 57 3.38 20.18 -0.20
N VAL A 58 3.92 19.01 0.11
CA VAL A 58 5.31 18.83 0.51
C VAL A 58 5.90 17.70 -0.33
N ASP A 59 7.18 17.82 -0.66
CA ASP A 59 7.91 16.73 -1.27
C ASP A 59 7.91 15.49 -0.36
N TRP A 60 7.79 14.30 -0.96
CA TRP A 60 7.66 13.06 -0.21
C TRP A 60 8.90 12.72 0.62
N GLN A 61 10.09 13.06 0.13
CA GLN A 61 11.34 12.84 0.86
C GLN A 61 11.45 13.78 2.06
N ASP A 62 11.05 15.04 1.88
CA ASP A 62 11.03 16.05 2.95
C ASP A 62 10.01 15.70 4.03
N ALA A 63 8.79 15.30 3.65
CA ALA A 63 7.75 14.86 4.59
C ALA A 63 8.23 13.68 5.45
N LYS A 64 8.88 12.68 4.85
CA LYS A 64 9.47 11.54 5.57
C LYS A 64 10.56 11.97 6.55
N LYS A 65 11.42 12.90 6.13
CA LYS A 65 12.51 13.41 6.98
C LYS A 65 11.95 14.15 8.19
N ASP A 66 10.95 15.00 7.99
CA ASP A 66 10.32 15.76 9.06
C ASP A 66 9.56 14.86 10.05
N LEU A 67 8.86 13.84 9.55
CA LEU A 67 8.20 12.85 10.41
C LEU A 67 9.20 12.10 11.29
N ARG A 68 10.32 11.63 10.74
CA ARG A 68 11.35 10.94 11.55
C ARG A 68 11.90 11.84 12.66
N LYS A 69 12.27 13.08 12.32
CA LYS A 69 12.75 14.07 13.29
C LYS A 69 11.78 14.36 14.44
N ARG A 70 10.47 14.24 14.22
CA ARG A 70 9.46 14.52 15.27
C ARG A 70 9.39 13.44 16.34
N PHE A 71 9.89 12.24 16.06
CA PHE A 71 9.81 11.07 16.95
C PHE A 71 11.20 10.50 17.31
N GLU A 72 12.27 11.22 16.95
CA GLU A 72 13.61 11.05 17.53
C GLU A 72 13.72 11.81 18.86
#